data_AF-A0A1B1CGT5-F1
#
_entry.id   AF-A0A1B1CGT5-F1
#
_cell.length_a   1.000
_cell.length_b   1.000
_cell.length_c   1.000
_cell.angle_alpha   90.00
_cell.angle_beta   90.00
_cell.angle_gamma   90.00
#
_symmetry.space_group_name_H-M   'P 1'
#
loop_
_entity.id
_entity.type
_entity.pdbx_description
1 polymer ?
#
loop_
_entity_poly.entity_id
_entity_poly.type
_entity_poly.pdbx_seq_one_letter_code
_entity_poly.pdbx_strand_id
1 'polypeptide(L)'
;MRFLALHPHETFADIIVGCYDYDPFGSFLPFPVFMIRQDSEAMITKGFAILDADRGPPITHLVRPTLVPPRTALTGPLDALKDIE
;
A
#
# COMPACT_ATOMS: atom_id res chain seq x y z
N MET A 1 4.30 -8.19 -6.95
CA MET A 1 3.71 -9.14 -5.97
C MET A 1 3.99 -10.60 -6.28
N ARG A 2 3.78 -11.11 -7.51
CA ARG A 2 3.91 -12.55 -7.86
C ARG A 2 5.21 -13.23 -7.42
N PHE A 3 6.37 -12.59 -7.60
CA PHE A 3 7.64 -13.13 -7.12
C PHE A 3 7.59 -13.41 -5.61
N LEU A 4 7.23 -12.39 -4.81
CA LEU A 4 7.16 -12.50 -3.35
C LEU A 4 6.08 -13.50 -2.88
N ALA A 5 4.98 -13.62 -3.62
CA ALA A 5 3.90 -14.55 -3.29
C ALA A 5 4.28 -16.03 -3.48
N LEU A 6 5.24 -16.34 -4.36
CA LEU A 6 5.65 -17.71 -4.66
C LEU A 6 6.78 -18.23 -3.75
N HIS A 7 7.32 -17.41 -2.86
CA HIS A 7 8.38 -17.83 -1.96
C HIS A 7 7.80 -18.33 -0.63
N PRO A 8 8.39 -19.37 0.00
CA PRO A 8 7.95 -19.86 1.30
C PRO A 8 7.95 -18.75 2.35
N HIS A 9 6.94 -18.75 3.23
CA HIS A 9 6.83 -17.79 4.35
C HIS A 9 8.12 -17.71 5.18
N GLU A 10 8.79 -18.85 5.38
CA GLU A 10 10.05 -18.97 6.14
C GLU A 10 11.16 -18.06 5.58
N THR A 11 11.16 -17.79 4.27
CA THR A 11 12.11 -16.88 3.60
C THR A 11 12.04 -15.46 4.15
N PHE A 12 10.90 -15.07 4.73
CA PHE A 12 10.61 -13.72 5.19
C PHE A 12 10.44 -13.63 6.71
N ALA A 13 10.70 -14.70 7.45
CA ALA A 13 10.44 -14.77 8.90
C ALA A 13 11.24 -13.72 9.71
N ASP A 14 12.42 -13.32 9.21
CA ASP A 14 13.34 -12.41 9.89
C ASP A 14 13.40 -11.01 9.28
N ILE A 15 12.45 -10.66 8.39
CA ILE A 15 12.40 -9.33 7.77
C ILE A 15 11.07 -8.62 8.01
N ILE A 16 11.13 -7.29 8.07
CA ILE A 16 9.95 -6.43 8.12
C ILE A 16 9.76 -5.81 6.73
N VAL A 17 8.59 -6.03 6.12
CA VAL A 17 8.27 -5.48 4.81
C VAL A 17 7.32 -4.29 4.96
N GLY A 18 7.67 -3.18 4.31
CA GLY A 18 6.84 -1.98 4.24
C GLY A 18 6.77 -1.41 2.84
N CYS A 19 5.65 -0.80 2.48
CA CYS A 19 5.50 -0.06 1.22
C CYS A 19 4.78 1.29 1.40
N TYR A 20 4.93 2.13 0.38
CA TYR A 20 4.18 3.36 0.21
C TYR A 20 3.12 3.15 -0.88
N ASP A 21 2.05 3.96 -0.87
CA ASP A 21 0.92 3.99 -1.82
C ASP A 21 -0.33 3.16 -1.49
N TYR A 22 -0.37 2.48 -0.33
CA TYR A 22 -1.48 1.60 0.08
C TYR A 22 -2.09 0.77 -1.06
N ASP A 23 -1.48 -0.38 -1.31
CA ASP A 23 -1.99 -1.34 -2.27
C ASP A 23 -2.83 -2.41 -1.54
N PRO A 24 -4.18 -2.46 -1.72
CA PRO A 24 -5.00 -3.49 -1.11
C PRO A 24 -4.57 -4.91 -1.54
N PHE A 25 -3.92 -5.08 -2.70
CA PHE A 25 -3.41 -6.37 -3.16
C PHE A 25 -2.20 -6.86 -2.33
N GLY A 26 -1.57 -6.01 -1.53
CA GLY A 26 -0.52 -6.45 -0.61
C GLY A 26 -1.05 -7.43 0.46
N SER A 27 -2.36 -7.48 0.70
CA SER A 27 -2.94 -8.53 1.56
C SER A 27 -2.88 -9.93 0.94
N PHE A 28 -2.54 -10.09 -0.34
CA PHE A 28 -2.31 -11.41 -0.95
C PHE A 28 -0.89 -11.93 -0.74
N LEU A 29 -0.02 -11.15 -0.11
CA LEU A 29 1.32 -11.61 0.21
C LEU A 29 1.28 -12.57 1.42
N PRO A 30 2.15 -13.61 1.41
CA PRO A 30 2.18 -14.61 2.46
C PRO A 30 2.82 -14.10 3.77
N PHE A 31 3.02 -12.79 3.93
CA PHE A 31 3.64 -12.18 5.10
C PHE A 31 3.04 -10.78 5.35
N PRO A 32 3.11 -10.26 6.59
CA PRO A 32 2.56 -8.95 6.91
C PRO A 32 3.29 -7.84 6.17
N VAL A 33 2.54 -6.93 5.56
CA VAL A 33 3.09 -5.71 4.93
C VAL A 33 2.55 -4.46 5.59
N PHE A 34 3.45 -3.66 6.17
CA PHE A 34 3.13 -2.32 6.65
C PHE A 34 2.93 -1.39 5.46
N MET A 35 1.92 -0.53 5.49
CA MET A 35 1.67 0.37 4.37
C MET A 35 1.48 1.79 4.86
N ILE A 36 2.10 2.74 4.16
CA ILE A 36 1.75 4.15 4.30
C ILE A 36 0.71 4.49 3.24
N ARG A 37 -0.50 4.82 3.70
CA ARG A 37 -1.59 5.29 2.86
C ARG A 37 -1.51 6.79 2.67
N GLN A 38 -1.35 7.21 1.41
CA GLN A 38 -1.54 8.59 1.01
C GLN A 38 -3.01 8.98 1.15
N ASP A 39 -3.25 10.22 1.57
CA ASP A 39 -4.56 10.84 1.49
C ASP A 39 -4.69 11.49 0.09
N SER A 40 -5.00 10.66 -0.91
CA SER A 40 -5.11 11.08 -2.31
C SER A 40 -6.22 12.11 -2.50
N GLU A 41 -7.30 11.99 -1.73
CA GLU A 41 -8.41 12.96 -1.76
C GLU A 41 -7.91 14.33 -1.31
N ALA A 42 -7.27 14.44 -0.14
CA ALA A 42 -6.71 15.71 0.33
C ALA A 42 -5.62 16.27 -0.60
N MET A 43 -4.79 15.41 -1.21
CA MET A 43 -3.80 15.84 -2.20
C MET A 43 -4.47 16.46 -3.45
N ILE A 44 -5.51 15.82 -3.99
CA ILE A 44 -6.25 16.33 -5.16
C ILE A 44 -6.97 17.63 -4.80
N THR A 45 -7.70 17.67 -3.68
CA THR A 45 -8.37 18.88 -3.19
C THR A 45 -7.39 20.03 -3.02
N LYS A 46 -6.21 19.78 -2.44
CA LYS A 46 -5.17 20.80 -2.28
C LYS A 46 -4.59 21.23 -3.64
N GLY A 47 -4.41 20.30 -4.57
CA GLY A 47 -3.98 20.59 -5.93
C GLY A 47 -4.92 21.57 -6.64
N PHE A 48 -6.23 21.32 -6.61
CA PHE A 48 -7.21 22.25 -7.18
C PHE A 48 -7.19 23.62 -6.49
N ALA A 49 -7.13 23.66 -5.15
CA ALA A 49 -7.03 24.92 -4.42
C ALA A 49 -5.77 25.74 -4.76
N ILE A 50 -4.68 25.09 -5.18
CA ILE A 50 -3.46 25.78 -5.66
C ILE A 50 -3.65 26.33 -7.07
N LEU A 51 -4.36 25.60 -7.95
CA LEU A 51 -4.65 26.03 -9.31
C LEU A 51 -5.58 27.26 -9.34
N ASP A 52 -6.51 27.35 -8.39
CA ASP A 52 -7.45 28.46 -8.26
C ASP A 52 -6.85 29.72 -7.63
N ALA A 53 -5.66 29.61 -7.01
CA ALA A 53 -5.00 30.72 -6.33
C ALA A 53 -4.08 31.52 -7.28
N ASP A 54 -3.84 32.79 -6.95
CA ASP A 54 -2.84 33.60 -7.65
C ASP A 54 -1.45 32.95 -7.55
N ARG A 55 -0.69 33.02 -8.66
CA ARG A 55 0.65 32.46 -8.72
C ARG A 55 1.60 33.21 -7.79
N GLY A 56 1.86 32.60 -6.63
CA GLY A 56 2.95 32.97 -5.72
C GLY A 56 4.26 32.21 -6.01
N PRO A 57 5.30 32.44 -5.19
CA PRO A 57 6.51 31.63 -5.22
C PRO A 57 6.18 30.16 -4.90
N PRO A 58 6.98 29.20 -5.39
CA PRO A 58 6.77 27.78 -5.12
C PRO A 58 6.92 27.51 -3.63
N ILE A 59 5.94 26.81 -3.06
CA ILE A 59 5.93 26.38 -1.66
C ILE A 59 5.60 24.90 -1.55
N THR A 60 6.15 24.24 -0.55
CA THR A 60 5.88 22.82 -0.28
C THR A 60 4.64 22.68 0.61
N HIS A 61 3.72 21.81 0.24
CA HIS A 61 2.56 21.44 1.04
C HIS A 61 2.69 20.00 1.53
N LEU A 62 2.53 19.79 2.83
CA LEU A 62 2.49 18.46 3.43
C LEU A 62 1.04 18.00 3.61
N VAL A 63 0.66 16.97 2.87
CA VAL A 63 -0.56 16.19 3.17
C VAL A 63 -0.13 14.99 4.01
N ARG A 64 -0.69 14.86 5.21
CA ARG A 64 -0.26 13.85 6.18
C ARG A 64 -0.76 12.47 5.75
N PRO A 65 0.12 11.49 5.52
CA PRO A 65 -0.30 10.13 5.25
C PRO A 65 -0.68 9.42 6.55
N THR A 66 -1.23 8.21 6.42
CA THR A 66 -1.60 7.35 7.56
C THR A 66 -0.85 6.02 7.49
N LEU A 67 -0.37 5.54 8.63
CA LEU A 67 0.13 4.17 8.74
C LEU A 67 -1.07 3.22 8.81
N VAL A 68 -1.11 2.27 7.88
CA VAL A 68 -2.07 1.18 7.89
C VAL A 68 -1.45 0.00 8.63
N PRO A 69 -2.16 -0.60 9.61
CA PRO A 69 -1.72 -1.81 10.27
C PRO A 69 -1.41 -2.92 9.25
N PRO A 70 -0.41 -3.78 9.53
CA PRO A 70 -0.03 -4.82 8.59
C PRO A 70 -1.21 -5.74 8.31
N ARG A 71 -1.41 -6.04 7.03
CA ARG A 71 -2.36 -7.06 6.57
C ARG A 71 -1.59 -8.29 6.13
N THR A 72 -2.08 -9.46 6.50
CA THR A 72 -1.63 -10.75 5.99
C THR A 72 -2.71 -11.33 5.09
N ALA A 73 -2.36 -12.26 4.21
CA ALA A 73 -3.37 -13.13 3.60
C ALA A 73 -4.14 -13.83 4.70
N LEU A 74 -5.47 -13.62 4.73
CA LEU A 74 -6.35 -14.47 5.50
C LEU A 74 -6.42 -15.79 4.75
N THR A 75 -6.10 -16.89 5.42
CA THR A 75 -6.39 -18.22 4.88
C THR A 75 -7.88 -18.29 4.58
N GLY A 76 -8.22 -18.43 3.30
CA GLY A 76 -9.58 -18.31 2.80
C GLY A 76 -9.97 -19.46 1.88
N PRO A 77 -11.26 -19.62 1.56
CA PRO A 77 -11.76 -20.73 0.74
C PRO A 77 -11.10 -20.81 -0.66
N LEU A 78 -10.52 -19.71 -1.13
CA LEU A 78 -9.83 -19.63 -2.42
C LEU A 78 -8.44 -20.26 -2.41
N ASP A 79 -7.80 -20.41 -1.24
CA ASP A 79 -6.48 -21.06 -1.13
C ASP A 79 -6.56 -22.57 -1.36
N ALA A 80 -7.77 -23.15 -1.24
CA ALA A 80 -8.03 -24.56 -1.53
C ALA A 80 -8.22 -24.84 -3.03
N LEU A 81 -8.38 -23.79 -3.85
CA LEU A 81 -8.51 -23.94 -5.29
C LEU A 81 -7.12 -24.19 -5.88
N LYS A 82 -6.95 -25.36 -6.49
CA LYS A 82 -5.78 -25.63 -7.34
C LYS A 82 -5.99 -24.96 -8.69
N ASP A 83 -4.94 -24.37 -9.23
CA ASP A 83 -4.94 -23.90 -10.62
C ASP A 83 -5.34 -25.07 -11.54
N ILE A 84 -6.28 -24.83 -12.44
CA ILE A 84 -6.68 -25.79 -13.46
C ILE A 84 -5.60 -25.74 -14.55
N GLU A 85 -4.94 -26.88 -14.80
CA GLU A 85 -3.95 -27.05 -15.87
C GLU A 85 -4.53 -26.79 -17.27
#